data_AF-A0A1V5ALW1-F1
#
_entry.id   AF-A0A1V5ALW1-F1
#
_cell.length_a   1.000
_cell.length_b   1.000
_cell.length_c   1.000
_cell.angle_alpha   90.00
_cell.angle_beta   90.00
_cell.angle_gamma   90.00
#
_symmetry.space_group_name_H-M   'P 1'
#
loop_
_entity.id
_entity.type
_entity.pdbx_description
1 polymer ?
#
loop_
_entity_poly.entity_id
_entity_poly.type
_entity_poly.pdbx_seq_one_letter_code
_entity_poly.pdbx_strand_id
1 'polypeptide(L)'
;MNSFVGWAFKTAREKKKMPENRLLQISDLIDWIPIRKRLDEMYKNKTEKGGRPNLDVIVMFKILILQQWYGLSDLEVERQIADRLSFMEFLGYPDPFPDSRTIWLFRERMAKTGMNKIVWAELQRQLDAMGLKVKRGTIQDATFIEADPGSSKKPRGDEAKTRRSKDGTWAKKGDEIHFGYKLHQKTDIDYGLMREIETTTASLHDSQVDLSVENEVVLRDRGYFGVKAKGVDFTMKRRTTEKPLGNLDKERNRLISKLRAPGERPHAVLKRVFDSGRVFVTTVKRVGVKMMVAAFTFNLYQLCTLKKANII
;
A
#
# COMPACT_ATOMS: atom_id res chain seq x y z
N MET A 1 -4.90 6.57 -26.75
CA MET A 1 -3.51 6.46 -27.26
C MET A 1 -3.52 6.90 -28.70
N ASN A 2 -2.85 8.01 -29.06
CA ASN A 2 -2.56 8.46 -30.43
C ASN A 2 -1.75 9.79 -30.39
N SER A 3 -0.65 9.86 -29.64
CA SER A 3 0.27 11.00 -29.78
C SER A 3 1.43 10.61 -30.70
N PHE A 4 1.83 11.53 -31.59
CA PHE A 4 3.00 11.36 -32.46
C PHE A 4 4.25 11.00 -31.64
N VAL A 5 4.40 11.62 -30.47
CA VAL A 5 5.45 11.36 -29.50
C VAL A 5 5.45 9.89 -29.05
N GLY A 6 4.29 9.36 -28.67
CA GLY A 6 4.16 7.97 -28.26
C GLY A 6 4.49 6.98 -29.38
N TRP A 7 4.05 7.24 -30.61
CA TRP A 7 4.39 6.43 -31.78
C TRP A 7 5.89 6.46 -32.09
N ALA A 8 6.49 7.66 -32.09
CA ALA A 8 7.91 7.84 -32.38
C ALA A 8 8.80 7.11 -31.37
N PHE A 9 8.49 7.20 -30.07
CA PHE A 9 9.24 6.50 -29.03
C PHE A 9 9.07 4.99 -29.09
N LYS A 10 7.84 4.49 -29.31
CA LYS A 10 7.59 3.06 -29.46
C LYS A 10 8.44 2.49 -30.61
N THR A 11 8.41 3.17 -31.75
CA THR A 11 9.21 2.81 -32.94
C THR A 11 10.71 2.83 -32.66
N ALA A 12 11.21 3.84 -31.93
CA ALA A 12 12.63 3.94 -31.58
C ALA A 12 13.08 2.81 -30.64
N ARG A 13 12.25 2.40 -29.67
CA ARG A 13 12.53 1.28 -28.76
C ARG A 13 12.60 -0.05 -29.50
N GLU A 14 11.62 -0.31 -30.37
CA GLU A 14 11.57 -1.52 -31.21
C GLU A 14 12.83 -1.64 -32.06
N LYS A 15 13.22 -0.55 -32.74
CA LYS A 15 14.47 -0.49 -33.52
C LYS A 15 15.73 -0.76 -32.68
N LYS A 16 15.79 -0.22 -31.45
CA LYS A 16 16.94 -0.36 -30.56
C LYS A 16 16.94 -1.63 -29.70
N LYS A 17 15.93 -2.51 -29.84
CA LYS A 17 15.74 -3.73 -29.02
C LYS A 17 15.91 -3.47 -27.52
N MET A 18 15.39 -2.33 -27.03
CA MET A 18 15.54 -1.97 -25.62
C MET A 18 14.84 -3.01 -24.73
N PRO A 19 15.42 -3.40 -23.58
CA PRO A 19 14.80 -4.38 -22.70
C PRO A 19 13.42 -3.92 -22.23
N GLU A 20 12.51 -4.88 -22.08
CA GLU A 20 11.11 -4.60 -21.73
C GLU A 20 11.01 -3.78 -20.44
N ASN A 21 10.21 -2.72 -20.47
CA ASN A 21 10.02 -1.86 -19.31
C ASN A 21 9.23 -2.63 -18.25
N ARG A 22 9.86 -2.95 -17.12
CA ARG A 22 9.21 -3.65 -16.00
C ARG A 22 7.92 -2.98 -15.54
N LEU A 23 7.81 -1.64 -15.69
CA LEU A 23 6.60 -0.90 -15.37
C LEU A 23 5.43 -1.25 -16.30
N LEU A 24 5.71 -1.51 -17.58
CA LEU A 24 4.69 -1.92 -18.55
C LEU A 24 4.17 -3.32 -18.27
N GLN A 25 5.05 -4.25 -17.90
CA GLN A 25 4.65 -5.60 -17.50
C GLN A 25 3.60 -5.58 -16.38
N ILE A 26 3.62 -4.55 -15.52
CA ILE A 26 2.63 -4.35 -14.46
C ILE A 26 1.34 -3.71 -14.94
N SER A 27 1.43 -2.76 -15.87
CA SER A 27 0.25 -2.07 -16.40
C SER A 27 -0.76 -3.05 -16.99
N ASP A 28 -0.31 -4.21 -17.48
CA ASP A 28 -1.18 -5.18 -18.15
C ASP A 28 -1.69 -6.29 -17.21
N LEU A 29 -1.36 -6.25 -15.92
CA LEU A 29 -1.77 -7.29 -14.95
C LEU A 29 -3.16 -7.08 -14.38
N ILE A 30 -3.72 -5.88 -14.50
CA ILE A 30 -5.03 -5.55 -13.93
C ILE A 30 -5.84 -4.71 -14.92
N ASP A 31 -7.16 -4.77 -14.79
CA ASP A 31 -8.08 -3.96 -15.57
C ASP A 31 -8.23 -2.57 -14.94
N TRP A 32 -7.75 -1.54 -15.64
CA TRP A 32 -7.83 -0.15 -15.19
C TRP A 32 -9.20 0.49 -15.44
N ILE A 33 -10.07 -0.10 -16.27
CA ILE A 33 -11.36 0.49 -16.64
C ILE A 33 -12.29 0.62 -15.42
N PRO A 34 -12.50 -0.44 -14.60
CA PRO A 34 -13.28 -0.31 -13.37
C PRO A 34 -12.68 0.68 -12.38
N ILE A 35 -11.35 0.69 -12.23
CA ILE A 35 -10.63 1.60 -11.33
C ILE A 35 -10.84 3.06 -11.78
N ARG A 36 -10.77 3.33 -13.09
CA ARG A 36 -11.04 4.64 -13.66
C ARG A 36 -12.43 5.12 -13.27
N LYS A 37 -13.44 4.28 -13.49
CA LYS A 37 -14.84 4.61 -13.17
C LYS A 37 -14.99 5.03 -11.70
N ARG A 38 -14.34 4.32 -10.78
CA ARG A 38 -14.35 4.68 -9.35
C ARG A 38 -13.62 5.99 -9.09
N LEU A 39 -12.41 6.17 -9.62
CA LEU A 39 -11.62 7.38 -9.40
C LEU A 39 -12.29 8.64 -9.99
N ASP A 40 -12.99 8.52 -11.12
CA ASP A 40 -13.73 9.63 -11.75
C ASP A 40 -14.88 10.13 -10.86
N GLU A 41 -15.46 9.28 -10.00
CA GLU A 41 -16.51 9.67 -9.05
C GLU A 41 -16.02 10.67 -7.99
N MET A 42 -14.70 10.81 -7.78
CA MET A 42 -14.15 11.84 -6.89
C MET A 42 -14.34 13.26 -7.42
N TYR A 43 -14.53 13.41 -8.73
CA TYR A 43 -14.57 14.71 -9.39
C TYR A 43 -16.01 15.14 -9.69
N LYS A 44 -16.39 16.30 -9.15
CA LYS A 44 -17.71 16.90 -9.38
C LYS A 44 -17.82 17.59 -10.74
N ASN A 45 -16.74 18.22 -11.22
CA ASN A 45 -16.71 18.82 -12.54
C ASN A 45 -16.19 17.79 -13.55
N LYS A 46 -17.08 17.34 -14.45
CA LYS A 46 -16.77 16.42 -15.54
C LYS A 46 -16.73 17.10 -16.91
N THR A 47 -16.77 18.43 -16.92
CA THR A 47 -16.81 19.23 -18.15
C THR A 47 -15.54 20.06 -18.28
N GLU A 48 -15.23 20.46 -19.52
CA GLU A 48 -14.14 21.41 -19.80
C GLU A 48 -14.46 22.84 -19.38
N LYS A 49 -15.72 23.11 -18.96
CA LYS A 49 -16.18 24.42 -18.52
C LYS A 49 -16.13 24.52 -16.99
N GLY A 50 -15.82 25.70 -16.46
CA GLY A 50 -15.80 25.95 -15.01
C GLY A 50 -14.46 25.69 -14.30
N GLY A 51 -13.33 25.75 -15.01
CA GLY A 51 -11.97 25.68 -14.46
C GLY A 51 -10.98 24.94 -15.37
N ARG A 52 -9.74 24.73 -14.90
CA ARG A 52 -8.76 23.87 -15.60
C ARG A 52 -9.30 22.44 -15.67
N PRO A 53 -9.37 21.79 -16.85
CA PRO A 53 -9.80 20.41 -16.98
C PRO A 53 -9.01 19.47 -16.07
N ASN A 54 -9.68 18.46 -15.51
CA ASN A 54 -9.02 17.47 -14.68
C ASN A 54 -8.09 16.61 -15.54
N LEU A 55 -6.89 16.35 -15.03
CA LEU A 55 -5.99 15.38 -15.63
C LEU A 55 -6.56 13.97 -15.49
N ASP A 56 -6.14 13.08 -16.40
CA ASP A 56 -6.56 11.69 -16.41
C ASP A 56 -6.32 11.01 -15.05
N VAL A 57 -7.37 10.47 -14.44
CA VAL A 57 -7.31 9.89 -13.10
C VAL A 57 -6.45 8.63 -13.01
N ILE A 58 -6.32 7.87 -14.10
CA ILE A 58 -5.43 6.71 -14.17
C ILE A 58 -3.99 7.17 -14.25
N VAL A 59 -3.69 8.23 -15.00
CA VAL A 59 -2.36 8.85 -14.99
C VAL A 59 -2.01 9.28 -13.57
N MET A 60 -2.89 10.01 -12.90
CA MET A 60 -2.67 10.46 -11.52
C MET A 60 -2.42 9.29 -10.55
N PHE A 61 -3.20 8.22 -10.66
CA PHE A 61 -3.03 7.05 -9.79
C PHE A 61 -1.75 6.26 -10.10
N LYS A 62 -1.40 6.09 -11.39
CA LYS A 62 -0.12 5.49 -11.81
C LYS A 62 1.09 6.29 -11.32
N ILE A 63 0.99 7.62 -11.22
CA ILE A 63 2.03 8.44 -10.61
C ILE A 63 2.22 8.08 -9.13
N LEU A 64 1.14 7.82 -8.39
CA LEU A 64 1.26 7.40 -6.98
C LEU A 64 1.95 6.05 -6.85
N ILE A 65 1.73 5.13 -7.80
CA ILE A 65 2.42 3.84 -7.88
C ILE A 65 3.92 4.05 -8.13
N LEU A 66 4.28 4.92 -9.08
CA LEU A 66 5.69 5.29 -9.32
C LEU A 66 6.34 5.87 -8.06
N GLN A 67 5.63 6.73 -7.33
CA GLN A 67 6.14 7.27 -6.07
C GLN A 67 6.44 6.19 -5.04
N GLN A 68 5.60 5.16 -4.89
CA GLN A 68 5.90 4.10 -3.93
C GLN A 68 7.03 3.22 -4.42
N TRP A 69 7.03 2.85 -5.71
CA TRP A 69 8.02 1.91 -6.21
C TRP A 69 9.45 2.45 -6.19
N TYR A 70 9.61 3.77 -6.41
CA TYR A 70 10.91 4.42 -6.44
C TYR A 70 11.19 5.33 -5.24
N GLY A 71 10.32 5.33 -4.21
CA GLY A 71 10.49 6.17 -3.01
C GLY A 71 10.47 7.68 -3.29
N LEU A 72 9.71 8.13 -4.28
CA LEU A 72 9.78 9.51 -4.78
C LEU A 72 8.86 10.46 -4.01
N SER A 73 9.32 11.70 -3.82
CA SER A 73 8.48 12.81 -3.38
C SER A 73 7.60 13.35 -4.52
N ASP A 74 6.68 14.27 -4.22
CA ASP A 74 5.85 14.92 -5.26
C ASP A 74 6.69 15.74 -6.25
N LEU A 75 7.67 16.49 -5.75
CA LEU A 75 8.57 17.28 -6.59
C LEU A 75 9.50 16.40 -7.41
N GLU A 76 9.96 15.30 -6.80
CA GLU A 76 10.88 14.39 -7.48
C GLU A 76 10.18 13.62 -8.59
N VAL A 77 8.94 13.14 -8.36
CA VAL A 77 8.20 12.44 -9.41
C VAL A 77 7.81 13.39 -10.55
N GLU A 78 7.46 14.64 -10.24
CA GLU A 78 7.23 15.69 -11.26
C GLU A 78 8.45 15.85 -12.17
N ARG A 79 9.65 16.00 -11.60
CA ARG A 79 10.91 16.10 -12.35
C ARG A 79 11.21 14.83 -13.15
N GLN A 80 11.11 13.67 -12.51
CA GLN A 80 11.47 12.40 -13.16
C GLN A 80 10.50 12.00 -14.27
N ILE A 81 9.22 12.38 -14.21
CA ILE A 81 8.28 12.12 -15.32
C ILE A 81 8.66 12.94 -16.55
N ALA A 82 9.14 14.17 -16.37
CA ALA A 82 9.58 15.02 -17.49
C ALA A 82 10.85 14.47 -18.17
N ASP A 83 11.75 13.84 -17.40
CA ASP A 83 13.05 13.40 -17.92
C ASP A 83 13.11 11.91 -18.32
N ARG A 84 12.37 11.03 -17.63
CA ARG A 84 12.51 9.57 -17.79
C ARG A 84 11.49 9.00 -18.75
N LEU A 85 11.97 8.59 -19.93
CA LEU A 85 11.16 7.93 -20.96
C LEU A 85 10.41 6.70 -20.44
N SER A 86 11.01 5.90 -19.55
CA SER A 86 10.33 4.73 -18.96
C SER A 86 9.12 5.10 -18.11
N PHE A 87 9.12 6.29 -17.48
CA PHE A 87 7.98 6.77 -16.70
C PHE A 87 6.92 7.34 -17.64
N MET A 88 7.31 8.14 -18.62
CA MET A 88 6.37 8.64 -19.63
C MET A 88 5.64 7.49 -20.32
N GLU A 89 6.36 6.45 -20.71
CA GLU A 89 5.79 5.26 -21.36
C GLU A 89 4.78 4.55 -20.44
N PHE A 90 5.11 4.35 -19.16
CA PHE A 90 4.19 3.75 -18.19
C PHE A 90 2.91 4.58 -17.98
N LEU A 91 3.04 5.90 -18.05
CA LEU A 91 1.95 6.86 -17.92
C LEU A 91 1.19 7.09 -19.24
N GLY A 92 1.66 6.55 -20.36
CA GLY A 92 1.04 6.74 -21.68
C GLY A 92 1.29 8.12 -22.30
N TYR A 93 2.43 8.73 -22.02
CA TYR A 93 2.88 10.05 -22.52
C TYR A 93 1.86 11.16 -22.24
N PRO A 94 1.57 11.46 -20.96
CA PRO A 94 0.59 12.48 -20.61
C PRO A 94 1.08 13.87 -21.03
N ASP A 95 0.16 14.68 -21.55
CA ASP A 95 0.38 16.10 -21.88
C ASP A 95 -0.90 16.89 -21.52
N PRO A 96 -0.84 17.89 -20.61
CA PRO A 96 0.33 18.33 -19.84
C PRO A 96 0.68 17.39 -18.68
N PHE A 97 1.94 17.47 -18.22
CA PHE A 97 2.38 16.75 -17.02
C PHE A 97 1.75 17.32 -15.74
N PRO A 98 1.32 16.47 -14.79
CA PRO A 98 0.84 16.93 -13.50
C PRO A 98 1.98 17.51 -12.66
N ASP A 99 1.78 18.73 -12.13
CA ASP A 99 2.67 19.29 -11.12
C ASP A 99 2.50 18.60 -9.75
N SER A 100 3.50 18.75 -8.88
CA SER A 100 3.53 18.22 -7.51
C SER A 100 2.32 18.61 -6.68
N ARG A 101 1.79 19.82 -6.87
CA ARG A 101 0.59 20.29 -6.17
C ARG A 101 -0.66 19.53 -6.62
N THR A 102 -0.78 19.22 -7.90
CA THR A 102 -1.87 18.46 -8.49
C THR A 102 -1.85 17.02 -8.00
N ILE A 103 -0.66 16.42 -7.90
CA ILE A 103 -0.44 15.09 -7.32
C ILE A 103 -0.86 15.08 -5.84
N TRP A 104 -0.45 16.09 -5.06
CA TRP A 104 -0.86 16.23 -3.67
C TRP A 104 -2.38 16.36 -3.52
N LEU A 105 -3.02 17.23 -4.32
CA LEU A 105 -4.47 17.44 -4.31
C LEU A 105 -5.25 16.17 -4.64
N PHE A 106 -4.73 15.33 -5.55
CA PHE A 106 -5.33 14.05 -5.90
C PHE A 106 -5.39 13.12 -4.69
N ARG A 107 -4.28 12.93 -3.96
CA ARG A 107 -4.28 12.13 -2.72
C ARG A 107 -5.17 12.72 -1.63
N GLU A 108 -5.20 14.03 -1.51
CA GLU A 108 -6.08 14.70 -0.55
C GLU A 108 -7.56 14.45 -0.87
N ARG A 109 -7.94 14.47 -2.16
CA ARG A 109 -9.30 14.10 -2.60
C ARG A 109 -9.61 12.64 -2.29
N MET A 110 -8.68 11.72 -2.56
CA MET A 110 -8.86 10.30 -2.19
C MET A 110 -9.10 10.14 -0.69
N ALA A 111 -8.33 10.84 0.15
CA ALA A 111 -8.46 10.77 1.61
C ALA A 111 -9.82 11.32 2.09
N LYS A 112 -10.28 12.43 1.49
CA LYS A 112 -11.55 13.08 1.86
C LYS A 112 -12.78 12.27 1.43
N THR A 113 -12.70 11.60 0.29
CA THR A 113 -13.81 10.83 -0.29
C THR A 113 -13.82 9.36 0.15
N GLY A 114 -12.78 8.88 0.81
CA GLY A 114 -12.62 7.46 1.13
C GLY A 114 -12.34 6.58 -0.09
N MET A 115 -11.97 7.18 -1.22
CA MET A 115 -11.76 6.48 -2.49
C MET A 115 -10.66 5.43 -2.42
N ASN A 116 -9.71 5.57 -1.48
CA ASN A 116 -8.69 4.55 -1.26
C ASN A 116 -9.28 3.18 -0.91
N LYS A 117 -10.35 3.12 -0.11
CA LYS A 117 -11.02 1.86 0.25
C LYS A 117 -11.74 1.24 -0.95
N ILE A 118 -12.37 2.08 -1.78
CA ILE A 118 -13.11 1.65 -2.98
C ILE A 118 -12.15 1.08 -4.03
N VAL A 119 -11.02 1.76 -4.28
CA VAL A 119 -9.99 1.29 -5.21
C VAL A 119 -9.33 0.02 -4.71
N TRP A 120 -9.09 -0.09 -3.40
CA TRP A 120 -8.58 -1.33 -2.79
C TRP A 120 -9.54 -2.51 -3.00
N ALA A 121 -10.83 -2.32 -2.73
CA ALA A 121 -11.84 -3.35 -2.93
C ALA A 121 -11.93 -3.79 -4.40
N GLU A 122 -11.80 -2.87 -5.35
CA GLU A 122 -11.78 -3.20 -6.77
C GLU A 122 -10.55 -4.04 -7.14
N LEU A 123 -9.36 -3.74 -6.61
CA LEU A 123 -8.19 -4.60 -6.80
C LEU A 123 -8.45 -6.01 -6.25
N GLN A 124 -8.98 -6.13 -5.03
CA GLN A 124 -9.27 -7.43 -4.42
C GLN A 124 -10.25 -8.26 -5.26
N ARG A 125 -11.30 -7.62 -5.80
CA ARG A 125 -12.25 -8.24 -6.72
C ARG A 125 -11.56 -8.81 -7.96
N GLN A 126 -10.62 -8.06 -8.55
CA GLN A 126 -9.87 -8.52 -9.72
C GLN A 126 -8.92 -9.67 -9.39
N LEU A 127 -8.23 -9.63 -8.25
CA LEU A 127 -7.38 -10.75 -7.79
C LEU A 127 -8.21 -12.04 -7.65
N ASP A 128 -9.42 -11.93 -7.10
CA ASP A 128 -10.31 -13.08 -6.96
C ASP A 128 -10.83 -13.59 -8.31
N ALA A 129 -11.09 -12.69 -9.26
CA ALA A 129 -11.47 -13.05 -10.63
C ALA A 129 -10.34 -13.75 -11.40
N MET A 130 -9.08 -13.48 -11.06
CA MET A 130 -7.89 -14.20 -11.56
C MET A 130 -7.70 -15.58 -10.90
N GLY A 131 -8.59 -15.98 -9.98
CA GLY A 131 -8.48 -17.24 -9.24
C GLY A 131 -7.48 -17.20 -8.07
N LEU A 132 -6.95 -16.02 -7.72
CA LEU A 132 -5.97 -15.81 -6.65
C LEU A 132 -6.67 -15.61 -5.29
N LYS A 133 -7.63 -16.49 -4.99
CA LYS A 133 -8.41 -16.47 -3.75
C LYS A 133 -7.63 -17.09 -2.60
N VAL A 134 -7.92 -16.65 -1.36
CA VAL A 134 -7.38 -17.30 -0.15
C VAL A 134 -7.84 -18.76 -0.11
N LYS A 135 -6.91 -19.71 0.06
CA LYS A 135 -7.24 -21.14 0.19
C LYS A 135 -6.87 -21.70 1.56
N ARG A 136 -5.58 -21.64 1.91
CA ARG A 136 -5.08 -22.26 3.15
C ARG A 136 -5.29 -21.40 4.39
N GLY A 137 -5.44 -20.10 4.20
CA GLY A 137 -5.61 -19.13 5.27
C GLY A 137 -4.76 -17.88 5.04
N THR A 138 -4.76 -17.02 6.04
CA THR A 138 -4.07 -15.74 6.02
C THR A 138 -3.19 -15.55 7.25
N ILE A 139 -2.29 -14.59 7.11
CA ILE A 139 -1.38 -14.12 8.15
C ILE A 139 -1.78 -12.68 8.43
N GLN A 140 -2.17 -12.41 9.67
CA GLN A 140 -2.35 -11.03 10.12
C GLN A 140 -1.13 -10.60 10.91
N ASP A 141 -0.60 -9.43 10.55
CA ASP A 141 0.59 -8.84 11.16
C ASP A 141 0.52 -7.31 11.09
N ALA A 142 1.36 -6.64 11.88
CA ALA A 142 1.41 -5.19 11.91
C ALA A 142 2.85 -4.68 11.89
N THR A 143 3.06 -3.55 11.22
CA THR A 143 4.34 -2.86 11.20
C THR A 143 4.18 -1.39 11.56
N PHE A 144 5.15 -0.86 12.33
CA PHE A 144 5.28 0.58 12.51
C PHE A 144 5.66 1.29 11.22
N ILE A 145 5.10 2.49 11.07
CA ILE A 145 5.36 3.46 10.02
C ILE A 145 5.75 4.77 10.71
N GLU A 146 7.03 5.13 10.61
CA GLU A 146 7.62 6.25 11.34
C GLU A 146 7.13 7.58 10.77
N ALA A 147 6.87 8.53 11.66
CA ALA A 147 6.58 9.91 11.30
C ALA A 147 7.55 10.85 12.03
N ASP A 148 7.58 12.12 11.63
CA ASP A 148 8.36 13.13 12.35
C ASP A 148 7.57 13.67 13.56
N PRO A 149 8.04 13.45 14.81
CA PRO A 149 7.43 14.03 16.01
C PRO A 149 7.63 15.55 16.12
N GLY A 150 8.59 16.11 15.37
CA GLY A 150 9.05 17.48 15.50
C GLY A 150 9.87 17.74 16.76
N SER A 151 10.64 18.83 16.77
CA SER A 151 11.54 19.20 17.88
C SER A 151 10.84 19.82 19.09
N SER A 152 9.55 20.17 19.00
CA SER A 152 8.80 20.83 20.07
C SER A 152 7.62 19.98 20.53
N LYS A 153 7.46 19.81 21.84
CA LYS A 153 6.31 19.11 22.44
C LYS A 153 4.98 19.85 22.23
N LYS A 154 4.98 21.14 21.89
CA LYS A 154 3.75 21.94 21.72
C LYS A 154 3.10 21.67 20.36
N PRO A 155 1.80 21.33 20.28
CA PRO A 155 1.07 21.26 19.01
C PRO A 155 1.14 22.61 18.27
N ARG A 156 1.34 22.60 16.95
CA ARG A 156 1.41 23.85 16.14
C ARG A 156 0.04 24.35 15.65
N GLY A 157 -1.05 23.83 16.22
CA GLY A 157 -2.42 24.12 15.76
C GLY A 157 -2.78 23.39 14.46
N ASP A 158 -4.07 23.23 14.19
CA ASP A 158 -4.57 22.43 13.06
C ASP A 158 -4.30 23.06 11.69
N GLU A 159 -4.11 24.39 11.63
CA GLU A 159 -3.88 25.13 10.39
C GLU A 159 -2.42 25.21 9.95
N ALA A 160 -1.48 24.79 10.81
CA ALA A 160 -0.06 24.87 10.47
C ALA A 160 0.30 24.02 9.25
N LYS A 161 0.97 24.64 8.27
CA LYS A 161 1.61 23.97 7.14
C LYS A 161 2.91 23.35 7.60
N THR A 162 2.85 22.11 8.08
CA THR A 162 3.98 21.37 8.64
C THR A 162 4.04 19.95 8.11
N ARG A 163 5.24 19.35 8.07
CA ARG A 163 5.45 17.92 7.82
C ARG A 163 5.35 17.09 9.10
N ARG A 164 5.27 17.75 10.26
CA ARG A 164 5.09 17.12 11.56
C ARG A 164 3.77 16.38 11.61
N SER A 165 3.79 15.17 12.16
CA SER A 165 2.57 14.42 12.43
C SER A 165 1.63 15.21 13.34
N LYS A 166 0.34 15.26 13.00
CA LYS A 166 -0.70 15.93 13.81
C LYS A 166 -1.37 14.97 14.80
N ASP A 167 -1.52 13.71 14.43
CA ASP A 167 -2.25 12.70 15.21
C ASP A 167 -1.44 11.40 15.45
N GLY A 168 -0.17 11.36 15.03
CA GLY A 168 0.73 10.25 15.34
C GLY A 168 1.01 10.15 16.84
N THR A 169 1.28 8.94 17.30
CA THR A 169 1.45 8.63 18.73
C THR A 169 2.77 7.90 18.98
N TRP A 170 3.20 7.86 20.24
CA TRP A 170 4.35 7.05 20.66
C TRP A 170 3.94 5.62 20.99
N ALA A 171 4.81 4.67 20.71
CA ALA A 171 4.68 3.28 21.13
C ALA A 171 6.06 2.67 21.43
N LYS A 172 6.11 1.71 22.35
CA LYS A 172 7.34 0.97 22.68
C LYS A 172 7.19 -0.49 22.27
N LYS A 173 8.17 -1.04 21.57
CA LYS A 173 8.26 -2.47 21.20
C LYS A 173 9.63 -3.00 21.59
N GLY A 174 9.68 -3.86 22.61
CA GLY A 174 10.94 -4.23 23.24
C GLY A 174 11.60 -2.98 23.82
N ASP A 175 12.85 -2.72 23.45
CA ASP A 175 13.58 -1.51 23.86
C ASP A 175 13.47 -0.35 22.85
N GLU A 176 12.86 -0.58 21.69
CA GLU A 176 12.69 0.43 20.65
C GLU A 176 11.45 1.31 20.92
N ILE A 177 11.61 2.60 20.67
CA ILE A 177 10.55 3.60 20.75
C ILE A 177 10.24 4.08 19.33
N HIS A 178 8.98 4.00 18.94
CA HIS A 178 8.47 4.40 17.63
C HIS A 178 7.51 5.58 17.77
N PHE A 179 7.54 6.50 16.81
CA PHE A 179 6.56 7.58 16.72
C PHE A 179 5.89 7.58 15.35
N GLY A 180 4.56 7.58 15.35
CA GLY A 180 3.79 7.70 14.11
C GLY A 180 2.59 6.76 14.12
N TYR A 181 2.63 5.78 13.22
CA TYR A 181 1.48 4.98 12.83
C TYR A 181 1.81 3.49 12.78
N LYS A 182 0.79 2.67 12.56
CA LYS A 182 0.90 1.25 12.23
C LYS A 182 0.13 0.95 10.95
N LEU A 183 0.71 0.12 10.12
CA LEU A 183 0.00 -0.59 9.05
C LEU A 183 -0.29 -2.01 9.54
N HIS A 184 -1.55 -2.32 9.75
CA HIS A 184 -2.05 -3.67 9.96
C HIS A 184 -2.36 -4.26 8.60
N GLN A 185 -1.93 -5.48 8.35
CA GLN A 185 -2.16 -6.17 7.09
C GLN A 185 -2.58 -7.61 7.32
N LYS A 186 -3.45 -8.10 6.42
CA LYS A 186 -3.77 -9.50 6.25
C LYS A 186 -3.22 -9.95 4.91
N THR A 187 -2.31 -10.92 4.91
CA THR A 187 -1.68 -11.46 3.71
C THR A 187 -2.09 -12.91 3.53
N ASP A 188 -2.38 -13.35 2.31
CA ASP A 188 -2.68 -14.77 2.06
C ASP A 188 -1.41 -15.64 2.04
N ILE A 189 -1.54 -16.90 2.46
CA ILE A 189 -0.42 -17.84 2.58
C ILE A 189 0.03 -18.37 1.22
N ASP A 190 -0.88 -18.48 0.26
CA ASP A 190 -0.69 -19.23 -0.98
C ASP A 190 0.07 -18.43 -2.04
N TYR A 191 -0.32 -17.16 -2.20
CA TYR A 191 0.14 -16.24 -3.23
C TYR A 191 0.94 -15.07 -2.65
N GLY A 192 0.86 -14.84 -1.34
CA GLY A 192 1.58 -13.77 -0.65
C GLY A 192 1.07 -12.37 -1.00
N LEU A 193 -0.19 -12.24 -1.39
CA LEU A 193 -0.86 -10.98 -1.69
C LEU A 193 -1.46 -10.39 -0.40
N MET A 194 -1.36 -9.07 -0.25
CA MET A 194 -2.10 -8.37 0.79
C MET A 194 -3.58 -8.37 0.42
N ARG A 195 -4.41 -8.90 1.32
CA ARG A 195 -5.85 -9.06 1.15
C ARG A 195 -6.64 -7.95 1.85
N GLU A 196 -6.22 -7.58 3.06
CA GLU A 196 -6.81 -6.48 3.81
C GLU A 196 -5.75 -5.65 4.50
N ILE A 197 -6.02 -4.36 4.69
CA ILE A 197 -5.15 -3.43 5.38
C ILE A 197 -5.94 -2.45 6.23
N GLU A 198 -5.36 -1.99 7.33
CA GLU A 198 -5.89 -0.89 8.12
C GLU A 198 -4.72 -0.06 8.67
N THR A 199 -4.87 1.27 8.69
CA THR A 199 -3.85 2.18 9.21
C THR A 199 -4.35 2.83 10.48
N THR A 200 -3.56 2.75 11.54
CA THR A 200 -3.91 3.32 12.86
C THR A 200 -2.74 4.13 13.42
N THR A 201 -2.96 4.82 14.52
CA THR A 201 -1.86 5.41 15.30
C THR A 201 -0.97 4.31 15.89
N ALA A 202 0.28 4.62 16.20
CA ALA A 202 1.24 3.64 16.70
C ALA A 202 0.88 3.05 18.06
N SER A 203 0.19 3.80 18.93
CA SER A 203 -0.14 3.36 20.28
C SER A 203 -1.28 2.35 20.33
N LEU A 204 -2.10 2.27 19.26
CA LEU A 204 -3.18 1.30 19.20
C LEU A 204 -2.59 -0.12 19.26
N HIS A 205 -3.07 -0.91 20.21
CA HIS A 205 -2.60 -2.27 20.39
C HIS A 205 -3.11 -3.17 19.25
N ASP A 206 -2.24 -4.05 18.75
CA ASP A 206 -2.50 -4.83 17.53
C ASP A 206 -3.77 -5.70 17.67
N SER A 207 -4.02 -6.24 18.86
CA SER A 207 -5.22 -7.02 19.17
C SER A 207 -6.56 -6.27 19.01
N GLN A 208 -6.54 -4.94 18.90
CA GLN A 208 -7.76 -4.14 18.69
C GLN A 208 -8.16 -4.05 17.21
N VAL A 209 -7.30 -4.50 16.30
CA VAL A 209 -7.57 -4.53 14.86
C VAL A 209 -7.70 -5.99 14.44
N ASP A 210 -8.87 -6.38 13.94
CA ASP A 210 -9.12 -7.72 13.42
C ASP A 210 -9.59 -7.66 11.96
N LEU A 211 -8.68 -8.06 11.07
CA LEU A 211 -8.87 -8.10 9.62
C LEU A 211 -9.33 -9.49 9.14
N SER A 212 -9.43 -10.47 10.03
CA SER A 212 -9.87 -11.81 9.69
C SER A 212 -11.33 -11.82 9.22
N VAL A 213 -11.64 -12.81 8.38
CA VAL A 213 -12.97 -13.06 7.84
C VAL A 213 -13.48 -14.38 8.41
N GLU A 214 -14.79 -14.49 8.62
CA GLU A 214 -15.41 -15.71 9.12
C GLU A 214 -15.05 -16.92 8.27
N ASN A 215 -14.87 -18.08 8.92
CA ASN A 215 -14.49 -19.36 8.31
C ASN A 215 -13.10 -19.39 7.63
N GLU A 216 -12.33 -18.30 7.66
CA GLU A 216 -10.96 -18.25 7.16
C GLU A 216 -9.96 -18.52 8.29
N VAL A 217 -8.97 -19.39 8.06
CA VAL A 217 -7.86 -19.59 9.00
C VAL A 217 -7.02 -18.32 9.07
N VAL A 218 -6.77 -17.81 10.29
CA VAL A 218 -5.91 -16.64 10.51
C VAL A 218 -4.78 -16.97 11.49
N LEU A 219 -3.55 -16.79 11.03
CA LEU A 219 -2.32 -16.99 11.80
C LEU A 219 -1.84 -15.64 12.37
N ARG A 220 -1.74 -15.51 13.69
CA ARG A 220 -1.37 -14.26 14.38
C ARG A 220 -0.23 -14.42 15.37
N ASP A 221 0.52 -13.35 15.60
CA ASP A 221 1.63 -13.33 16.55
C ASP A 221 1.13 -13.26 18.00
N ARG A 222 2.07 -13.22 18.94
CA ARG A 222 1.74 -13.14 20.37
C ARG A 222 1.16 -11.78 20.78
N GLY A 223 1.29 -10.74 19.95
CA GLY A 223 0.70 -9.42 20.15
C GLY A 223 -0.84 -9.44 20.06
N TYR A 224 -1.42 -10.45 19.40
CA TYR A 224 -2.88 -10.64 19.36
C TYR A 224 -3.42 -11.53 20.49
N PHE A 225 -2.55 -12.01 21.39
CA PHE A 225 -2.95 -12.93 22.46
C PHE A 225 -4.04 -12.32 23.35
N GLY A 226 -5.06 -13.13 23.68
CA GLY A 226 -6.17 -12.75 24.56
C GLY A 226 -7.41 -12.22 23.84
N VAL A 227 -7.35 -11.98 22.53
CA VAL A 227 -8.51 -11.57 21.72
C VAL A 227 -8.79 -12.61 20.66
N LYS A 228 -9.99 -13.18 20.65
CA LYS A 228 -10.40 -14.17 19.64
C LYS A 228 -10.60 -13.49 18.28
N ALA A 229 -10.11 -14.12 17.21
CA ALA A 229 -10.36 -13.65 15.85
C ALA A 229 -11.82 -13.92 15.41
N LYS A 230 -12.32 -13.14 14.44
CA LYS A 230 -13.55 -13.44 13.70
C LYS A 230 -13.44 -14.75 12.91
N GLY A 231 -12.27 -15.00 12.31
CA GLY A 231 -11.96 -16.23 11.60
C GLY A 231 -11.59 -17.41 12.50
N VAL A 232 -11.10 -18.49 11.89
CA VAL A 232 -10.56 -19.65 12.62
C VAL A 232 -9.20 -19.28 13.20
N ASP A 233 -9.18 -19.04 14.51
CA ASP A 233 -8.09 -18.38 15.22
C ASP A 233 -6.89 -19.29 15.53
N PHE A 234 -5.75 -18.99 14.92
CA PHE A 234 -4.44 -19.56 15.22
C PHE A 234 -3.45 -18.50 15.72
N THR A 235 -3.85 -17.79 16.77
CA THR A 235 -2.96 -16.86 17.49
C THR A 235 -1.94 -17.60 18.34
N MET A 236 -0.69 -17.16 18.30
CA MET A 236 0.37 -17.69 19.16
C MET A 236 0.08 -17.43 20.64
N LYS A 237 0.35 -18.42 21.48
CA LYS A 237 0.19 -18.28 22.93
C LYS A 237 1.34 -17.48 23.53
N ARG A 238 1.04 -16.69 24.56
CA ARG A 238 2.02 -15.95 25.35
C ARG A 238 2.03 -16.49 26.78
N ARG A 239 3.20 -16.44 27.43
CA ARG A 239 3.34 -16.70 28.87
C ARG A 239 2.62 -15.59 29.65
N THR A 240 1.70 -15.99 30.54
CA THR A 240 0.90 -15.08 31.40
C THR A 240 1.34 -15.09 32.86
N THR A 241 1.99 -16.16 33.30
CA THR A 241 2.49 -16.37 34.67
C THR A 241 4.01 -16.43 34.70
N GLU A 242 4.61 -16.62 35.88
CA GLU A 242 6.04 -16.90 35.97
C GLU A 242 6.47 -18.29 35.44
N LYS A 243 5.52 -19.21 35.29
CA LYS A 243 5.80 -20.53 34.71
C LYS A 243 6.06 -20.40 33.20
N PRO A 244 7.06 -21.14 32.66
CA PRO A 244 7.29 -21.18 31.22
C PRO A 244 6.09 -21.79 30.49
N LEU A 245 5.95 -21.45 29.20
CA LEU A 245 4.98 -22.13 28.32
C LEU A 245 5.25 -23.64 28.30
N GLY A 246 4.18 -24.43 28.34
CA GLY A 246 4.27 -25.88 28.20
C GLY A 246 4.86 -26.29 26.84
N ASN A 247 5.40 -27.50 26.76
CA ASN A 247 6.09 -27.99 25.56
C ASN A 247 5.18 -28.02 24.32
N LEU A 248 3.91 -28.40 24.49
CA LEU A 248 2.91 -28.38 23.39
C LEU A 248 2.64 -26.97 22.87
N ASP A 249 2.54 -25.97 23.77
CA ASP A 249 2.31 -24.58 23.37
C ASP A 249 3.54 -23.97 22.68
N LYS A 250 4.75 -24.35 23.13
CA LYS A 250 6.01 -24.00 22.45
C LYS A 250 6.05 -24.58 21.03
N GLU A 251 5.71 -25.86 20.87
CA GLU A 251 5.72 -26.50 19.57
C GLU A 251 4.64 -25.93 18.64
N ARG A 252 3.41 -25.72 19.15
CA ARG A 252 2.35 -25.01 18.41
C ARG A 252 2.83 -23.64 17.94
N ASN A 253 3.44 -22.85 18.82
CA ASN A 253 4.00 -21.55 18.45
C ASN A 253 5.11 -21.66 17.40
N ARG A 254 5.99 -22.67 17.50
CA ARG A 254 7.04 -22.94 16.50
C ARG A 254 6.44 -23.20 15.12
N LEU A 255 5.40 -24.05 15.05
CA LEU A 255 4.71 -24.36 13.79
C LEU A 255 4.00 -23.14 13.20
N ILE A 256 3.28 -22.38 14.03
CA ILE A 256 2.61 -21.13 13.60
C ILE A 256 3.65 -20.12 13.09
N SER A 257 4.79 -19.95 13.78
CA SER A 257 5.85 -19.05 13.33
C SER A 257 6.38 -19.42 11.95
N LYS A 258 6.61 -20.72 11.67
CA LYS A 258 7.04 -21.18 10.34
C LYS A 258 6.01 -20.86 9.26
N LEU A 259 4.73 -21.11 9.53
CA LEU A 259 3.65 -20.83 8.58
C LEU A 259 3.42 -19.33 8.37
N ARG A 260 3.75 -18.48 9.36
CA ARG A 260 3.63 -17.02 9.28
C ARG A 260 4.79 -16.31 8.61
N ALA A 261 5.95 -16.95 8.47
CA ALA A 261 7.14 -16.33 7.89
C ALA A 261 6.91 -15.61 6.53
N PRO A 262 6.08 -16.13 5.60
CA PRO A 262 5.78 -15.42 4.35
C PRO A 262 5.13 -14.04 4.55
N GLY A 263 4.43 -13.80 5.66
CA GLY A 263 3.78 -12.53 5.99
C GLY A 263 4.78 -11.39 6.30
N GLU A 264 6.06 -11.70 6.51
CA GLU A 264 7.11 -10.70 6.71
C GLU A 264 7.58 -10.05 5.40
N ARG A 265 7.48 -10.78 4.28
CA ARG A 265 7.91 -10.29 2.95
C ARG A 265 7.23 -8.98 2.55
N PRO A 266 5.90 -8.82 2.67
CA PRO A 266 5.26 -7.54 2.40
C PRO A 266 5.88 -6.38 3.19
N HIS A 267 6.11 -6.54 4.49
CA HIS A 267 6.78 -5.51 5.31
C HIS A 267 8.20 -5.21 4.83
N ALA A 268 8.97 -6.24 4.49
CA ALA A 268 10.33 -6.07 3.98
C ALA A 268 10.36 -5.28 2.67
N VAL A 269 9.44 -5.58 1.74
CA VAL A 269 9.34 -4.85 0.46
C VAL A 269 8.91 -3.41 0.69
N LEU A 270 7.85 -3.19 1.48
CA LEU A 270 7.38 -1.83 1.79
C LEU A 270 8.49 -0.96 2.40
N LYS A 271 9.28 -1.50 3.34
CA LYS A 271 10.33 -0.74 4.02
C LYS A 271 11.61 -0.58 3.22
N ARG A 272 12.09 -1.65 2.56
CA ARG A 272 13.43 -1.68 1.96
C ARG A 272 13.43 -1.40 0.47
N VAL A 273 12.36 -1.74 -0.24
CA VAL A 273 12.26 -1.54 -1.69
C VAL A 273 11.50 -0.26 -2.01
N PHE A 274 10.41 0.02 -1.30
CA PHE A 274 9.54 1.17 -1.56
C PHE A 274 9.82 2.39 -0.66
N ASP A 275 10.77 2.28 0.26
CA ASP A 275 11.08 3.32 1.27
C ASP A 275 9.82 3.89 1.97
N SER A 276 8.83 3.02 2.19
CA SER A 276 7.52 3.40 2.75
C SER A 276 7.44 3.19 4.27
N GLY A 277 8.57 2.89 4.92
CA GLY A 277 8.68 2.77 6.37
C GLY A 277 8.59 4.10 7.12
N ARG A 278 8.72 5.23 6.41
CA ARG A 278 8.59 6.58 6.96
C ARG A 278 7.62 7.42 6.13
N VAL A 279 6.87 8.29 6.80
CA VAL A 279 5.88 9.17 6.19
C VAL A 279 6.06 10.62 6.60
N PHE A 280 5.77 11.52 5.66
CA PHE A 280 5.77 12.97 5.87
C PHE A 280 4.37 13.58 5.76
N VAL A 281 3.36 12.73 5.63
CA VAL A 281 1.96 13.14 5.73
C VAL A 281 1.53 13.11 7.18
N THR A 282 0.57 13.97 7.51
CA THR A 282 0.41 14.42 8.90
C THR A 282 -0.78 13.81 9.64
N THR A 283 -1.61 12.99 8.98
CA THR A 283 -2.82 12.43 9.59
C THR A 283 -3.02 10.97 9.24
N VAL A 284 -3.68 10.20 10.12
CA VAL A 284 -4.02 8.78 9.89
C VAL A 284 -4.71 8.59 8.55
N LYS A 285 -5.65 9.45 8.17
CA LYS A 285 -6.36 9.39 6.87
C LYS A 285 -5.40 9.50 5.68
N ARG A 286 -4.46 10.43 5.73
CA ARG A 286 -3.47 10.63 4.64
C ARG A 286 -2.47 9.48 4.60
N VAL A 287 -2.04 8.98 5.76
CA VAL A 287 -1.19 7.80 5.86
C VAL A 287 -1.92 6.59 5.28
N GLY A 288 -3.20 6.41 5.58
CA GLY A 288 -4.03 5.34 5.04
C GLY A 288 -4.11 5.34 3.51
N VAL A 289 -4.20 6.51 2.87
CA VAL A 289 -4.10 6.60 1.40
C VAL A 289 -2.71 6.17 0.93
N LYS A 290 -1.63 6.68 1.53
CA LYS A 290 -0.27 6.33 1.12
C LYS A 290 0.01 4.83 1.29
N MET A 291 -0.39 4.25 2.42
CA MET A 291 -0.21 2.81 2.70
C MET A 291 -1.10 1.94 1.83
N MET A 292 -2.32 2.38 1.47
CA MET A 292 -3.14 1.70 0.49
C MET A 292 -2.46 1.65 -0.88
N VAL A 293 -1.90 2.78 -1.37
CA VAL A 293 -1.16 2.76 -2.64
C VAL A 293 0.09 1.88 -2.53
N ALA A 294 0.77 1.88 -1.38
CA ALA A 294 1.96 1.04 -1.18
C ALA A 294 1.60 -0.46 -1.20
N ALA A 295 0.50 -0.85 -0.55
CA ALA A 295 -0.06 -2.20 -0.61
C ALA A 295 -0.54 -2.57 -2.02
N PHE A 296 -1.19 -1.66 -2.73
CA PHE A 296 -1.60 -1.84 -4.13
C PHE A 296 -0.38 -2.11 -5.01
N THR A 297 0.66 -1.28 -4.87
CA THR A 297 1.93 -1.41 -5.59
C THR A 297 2.64 -2.73 -5.24
N PHE A 298 2.57 -3.15 -3.97
CA PHE A 298 3.10 -4.45 -3.54
C PHE A 298 2.36 -5.60 -4.22
N ASN A 299 1.02 -5.57 -4.28
CA ASN A 299 0.26 -6.62 -4.95
C ASN A 299 0.59 -6.70 -6.44
N LEU A 300 0.74 -5.57 -7.13
CA LEU A 300 1.22 -5.55 -8.52
C LEU A 300 2.63 -6.16 -8.65
N TYR A 301 3.54 -5.80 -7.74
CA TYR A 301 4.89 -6.35 -7.69
C TYR A 301 4.87 -7.87 -7.48
N GLN A 302 3.96 -8.35 -6.64
CA GLN A 302 3.75 -9.77 -6.38
C GLN A 302 3.12 -10.49 -7.58
N LEU A 303 2.14 -9.90 -8.25
CA LEU A 303 1.57 -10.44 -9.50
C LEU A 303 2.65 -10.63 -10.57
N CYS A 304 3.61 -9.70 -10.71
CA CYS A 304 4.78 -9.91 -11.57
C CYS A 304 5.58 -11.16 -11.19
N THR A 305 5.72 -11.43 -9.89
CA THR A 305 6.42 -12.62 -9.40
C THR A 305 5.63 -13.88 -9.73
N LEU A 306 4.31 -13.87 -9.53
CA LEU A 306 3.42 -14.99 -9.84
C LEU A 306 3.39 -15.29 -11.33
N LYS A 307 3.36 -14.27 -12.19
CA LYS A 307 3.45 -14.40 -13.65
C LYS A 307 4.77 -15.04 -14.08
N LYS A 308 5.89 -14.61 -13.50
CA LYS A 308 7.20 -15.23 -13.76
C LYS A 308 7.30 -16.68 -13.28
N ALA A 309 6.51 -17.04 -12.27
CA ALA A 309 6.40 -18.39 -11.76
C ALA A 309 5.35 -19.24 -12.50
N ASN A 310 4.74 -18.73 -13.58
CA ASN A 310 3.67 -19.38 -14.36
C ASN A 310 2.45 -19.78 -13.51
N ILE A 311 2.11 -18.99 -12.49
CA ILE A 311 0.90 -19.17 -11.67
C ILE A 311 -0.29 -18.44 -12.30
N ILE A 312 -0.01 -17.32 -12.99
CA ILE A 312 -0.94 -16.53 -13.80
C ILE A 312 -0.28 -16.18 -15.14
#